data_AF-A0A6B3DP78-F1
#
_entry.id   AF-A0A6B3DP78-F1
#
_cell.length_a   1.000
_cell.length_b   1.000
_cell.length_c   1.000
_cell.angle_alpha   90.00
_cell.angle_beta   90.00
_cell.angle_gamma   90.00
#
_symmetry.space_group_name_H-M   'P 1'
#
loop_
_entity.id
_entity.type
_entity.pdbx_description
1 polymer ?
#
loop_
_entity_poly.entity_id
_entity_poly.type
_entity_poly.pdbx_seq_one_letter_code
_entity_poly.pdbx_strand_id
1 'polypeptide(L)'
;MAARFKMKRKGVGQLLKSPMVEAEMLRRAEVIKGVAVALSPVYEQGPHAGHYKESWETDSSSRGGRRRDRAVAVIRNTAYYARWVEYGTERVHAHHVLLRAAQMGGRNQ
;
A
#
# COMPACT_ATOMS: atom_id res chain seq x y z
N MET A 1 11.58 42.24 -10.53
CA MET A 1 12.64 41.23 -10.76
C MET A 1 12.09 39.89 -10.29
N ALA A 2 11.85 38.92 -11.19
CA ALA A 2 11.32 37.62 -10.79
C ALA A 2 12.43 36.77 -10.17
N ALA A 3 12.23 36.28 -8.94
CA ALA A 3 13.20 35.41 -8.29
C ALA A 3 13.36 34.10 -9.09
N ARG A 4 14.61 33.76 -9.47
CA ARG A 4 14.91 32.47 -10.12
C ARG A 4 15.03 31.39 -9.06
N PHE A 5 14.08 30.46 -9.03
CA PHE A 5 14.17 29.28 -8.18
C PHE A 5 15.35 28.40 -8.61
N LYS A 6 16.20 28.01 -7.66
CA LYS A 6 17.29 27.05 -7.88
C LYS A 6 17.11 25.86 -6.94
N MET A 7 16.59 24.76 -7.48
CA MET A 7 16.37 23.53 -6.71
C MET A 7 17.69 22.90 -6.27
N LYS A 8 17.82 22.59 -4.96
CA LYS A 8 18.95 21.83 -4.42
C LYS A 8 18.59 20.35 -4.30
N ARG A 9 19.12 19.51 -5.20
CA ARG A 9 18.84 18.05 -5.22
C ARG A 9 19.05 17.36 -3.87
N LYS A 10 20.13 17.72 -3.15
CA LYS A 10 20.40 17.20 -1.80
C LYS A 10 19.30 17.55 -0.79
N GLY A 11 18.77 18.78 -0.85
CA GLY A 11 17.66 19.23 -0.01
C GLY A 11 16.37 18.49 -0.34
N VAL A 12 16.08 18.27 -1.62
CA VAL A 12 14.94 17.43 -2.05
C VAL A 12 15.08 16.01 -1.52
N GLY A 13 16.27 15.40 -1.60
CA GLY A 13 16.50 14.07 -1.04
C GLY A 13 16.34 14.01 0.49
N GLN A 14 16.66 15.09 1.22
CA GLN A 14 16.39 15.18 2.65
C GLN A 14 14.88 15.28 2.92
N LEU A 15 14.18 16.11 2.16
CA LEU A 15 12.73 16.25 2.25
C LEU A 15 12.02 14.92 1.99
N LEU A 16 12.39 14.20 0.94
CA LEU A 16 11.79 12.91 0.57
C LEU A 16 11.98 11.82 1.62
N LYS A 17 12.96 11.95 2.52
CA LYS A 17 13.21 11.03 3.63
C LYS A 17 12.76 11.59 4.98
N SER A 18 12.09 12.74 4.98
CA SER A 18 11.65 13.38 6.22
C SER A 18 10.55 12.55 6.89
N PRO A 19 10.45 12.58 8.23
CA PRO A 19 9.38 11.90 8.96
C PRO A 19 7.98 12.32 8.51
N MET A 20 7.81 13.57 8.07
CA MET A 20 6.53 14.07 7.55
C MET A 20 6.13 13.35 6.25
N VAL A 21 7.06 13.13 5.33
CA VAL A 21 6.78 12.39 4.09
C VAL A 21 6.53 10.91 4.37
N GLU A 22 7.28 10.32 5.30
CA GLU A 22 7.05 8.94 5.75
C GLU A 22 5.66 8.77 6.38
N ALA A 23 5.25 9.66 7.28
CA ALA A 23 3.93 9.66 7.89
C ALA A 23 2.82 9.80 6.84
N GLU A 24 3.00 10.64 5.82
CA GLU A 24 2.04 10.76 4.71
C GLU A 24 1.97 9.50 3.85
N MET A 25 3.10 8.84 3.60
CA MET A 25 3.10 7.54 2.91
C MET A 25 2.36 6.49 3.71
N LEU A 26 2.57 6.43 5.03
CA LEU A 26 1.87 5.52 5.91
C LEU A 26 0.37 5.82 5.95
N ARG A 27 -0.03 7.10 6.07
CA ARG A 27 -1.43 7.53 6.03
C ARG A 27 -2.13 7.04 4.76
N ARG A 28 -1.50 7.23 3.59
CA ARG A 28 -2.03 6.73 2.31
C ARG A 28 -2.13 5.21 2.28
N ALA A 29 -1.16 4.52 2.85
CA ALA A 29 -1.16 3.06 2.93
C ALA A 29 -2.32 2.54 3.81
N GLU A 30 -2.60 3.19 4.95
CA GLU A 30 -3.74 2.88 5.80
C GLU A 30 -5.08 3.11 5.10
N VAL A 31 -5.22 4.17 4.30
CA VAL A 31 -6.42 4.40 3.47
C VAL A 31 -6.63 3.25 2.50
N ILE A 32 -5.59 2.86 1.75
CA ILE A 32 -5.68 1.75 0.79
C ILE A 32 -5.95 0.43 1.53
N LYS A 33 -5.33 0.20 2.69
CA LYS A 33 -5.61 -0.97 3.54
C LYS A 33 -7.08 -1.03 3.97
N GLY A 34 -7.65 0.09 4.41
CA GLY A 34 -9.08 0.16 4.75
C GLY A 34 -9.98 -0.26 3.60
N VAL A 35 -9.68 0.20 2.38
CA VAL A 35 -10.39 -0.24 1.16
C VAL A 35 -10.15 -1.72 0.87
N ALA A 36 -8.92 -2.22 1.02
CA ALA A 36 -8.59 -3.62 0.82
C ALA A 36 -9.38 -4.54 1.79
N VAL A 37 -9.49 -4.14 3.06
CA VAL A 37 -10.30 -4.84 4.07
C VAL A 37 -11.79 -4.84 3.68
N ALA A 38 -12.30 -3.71 3.18
CA ALA A 38 -13.70 -3.59 2.75
C ALA A 38 -14.01 -4.47 1.52
N LEU A 39 -13.08 -4.56 0.56
CA LEU A 39 -13.21 -5.36 -0.65
C LEU A 39 -12.89 -6.85 -0.47
N SER A 40 -12.31 -7.23 0.67
CA SER A 40 -11.84 -8.59 0.91
C SER A 40 -13.01 -9.58 0.94
N PRO A 41 -12.96 -10.66 0.15
CA PRO A 41 -13.96 -11.71 0.21
C PRO A 41 -13.89 -12.42 1.57
N VAL A 42 -15.06 -12.78 2.10
CA VAL A 42 -15.19 -13.62 3.29
C VAL A 42 -15.83 -14.92 2.86
N TYR A 43 -15.07 -16.01 2.93
CA TYR A 43 -15.60 -17.36 2.74
C TYR A 43 -16.06 -17.87 4.10
N GLU A 44 -17.38 -17.89 4.30
CA GLU A 44 -18.00 -18.28 5.57
C GLU A 44 -17.92 -19.79 5.85
N GLN A 45 -17.60 -20.57 4.83
CA GLN A 45 -17.54 -22.03 4.90
C GLN A 45 -16.06 -22.45 5.05
N GLY A 46 -15.63 -22.71 6.28
CA GLY A 46 -14.32 -23.29 6.58
C GLY A 46 -13.72 -22.84 7.92
N PRO A 47 -12.64 -23.51 8.38
CA PRO A 47 -12.00 -23.23 9.66
C PRO A 47 -11.26 -21.88 9.72
N HIS A 48 -11.11 -21.20 8.59
CA HIS A 48 -10.39 -19.93 8.46
C HIS A 48 -11.27 -18.82 7.87
N ALA A 49 -12.58 -18.85 8.17
CA ALA A 49 -13.49 -17.80 7.75
C ALA A 49 -12.98 -16.43 8.21
N GLY A 50 -12.91 -15.46 7.29
CA GLY A 50 -12.44 -14.09 7.58
C GLY A 50 -10.92 -13.90 7.64
N HIS A 51 -10.11 -14.96 7.72
CA HIS A 51 -8.65 -14.86 7.92
C HIS A 51 -7.94 -13.97 6.87
N TYR A 52 -8.34 -14.06 5.59
CA TYR A 52 -7.77 -13.21 4.53
C TYR A 52 -8.00 -11.72 4.79
N LYS A 53 -9.22 -11.37 5.22
CA LYS A 53 -9.61 -9.99 5.53
C LYS A 53 -8.86 -9.45 6.75
N GLU A 54 -8.52 -10.31 7.71
CA GLU A 54 -7.78 -9.96 8.92
C GLU A 54 -6.26 -9.87 8.69
N SER A 55 -5.75 -10.52 7.64
CA SER A 55 -4.31 -10.62 7.33
C SER A 55 -3.69 -9.39 6.64
N TRP A 56 -4.38 -8.24 6.60
CA TRP A 56 -3.85 -7.04 5.96
C TRP A 56 -2.93 -6.26 6.91
N GLU A 57 -1.75 -5.91 6.42
CA GLU A 57 -0.73 -5.18 7.15
C GLU A 57 -0.15 -4.02 6.33
N THR A 58 0.37 -3.05 7.07
CA THR A 58 0.95 -1.81 6.58
C THR A 58 2.20 -1.50 7.37
N ASP A 59 3.25 -1.04 6.68
CA ASP A 59 4.51 -0.61 7.29
C ASP A 59 5.12 0.53 6.45
N SER A 60 6.02 1.31 7.05
CA SER A 60 6.70 2.42 6.39
C SER A 60 8.20 2.45 6.69
N SER A 61 8.95 3.04 5.77
CA SER A 61 10.37 3.31 5.99
C SER A 61 10.78 4.60 5.30
N SER A 62 11.51 5.47 6.02
CA SER A 62 12.19 6.65 5.46
C SER A 62 13.26 6.33 4.40
N ARG A 63 13.65 5.06 4.22
CA ARG A 63 14.71 4.61 3.29
C ARG A 63 14.26 3.47 2.39
N GLY A 64 13.19 3.71 1.64
CA GLY A 64 12.62 2.77 0.69
C GLY A 64 12.94 3.02 -0.78
N GLY A 65 12.25 2.27 -1.64
CA GLY A 65 12.48 2.22 -3.09
C GLY A 65 13.78 1.49 -3.44
N ARG A 66 14.01 1.25 -4.74
CA ARG A 66 15.18 0.49 -5.23
C ARG A 66 16.53 1.06 -4.76
N ARG A 67 16.61 2.38 -4.56
CA ARG A 67 17.84 3.09 -4.16
C ARG A 67 17.87 3.53 -2.69
N ARG A 68 16.86 3.17 -1.88
CA ARG A 68 16.77 3.59 -0.46
C ARG A 68 16.84 5.10 -0.26
N ASP A 69 16.28 5.86 -1.20
CA ASP A 69 16.48 7.31 -1.36
C ASP A 69 15.24 8.16 -1.01
N ARG A 70 14.13 7.52 -0.62
CA ARG A 70 12.86 8.17 -0.31
C ARG A 70 12.07 7.39 0.72
N ALA A 71 11.16 8.04 1.41
CA ALA A 71 10.19 7.36 2.24
C ALA A 71 9.21 6.56 1.37
N VAL A 72 8.83 5.37 1.83
CA VAL A 72 7.81 4.52 1.22
C VAL A 72 6.93 3.92 2.30
N ALA A 73 5.75 3.49 1.91
CA ALA A 73 4.93 2.57 2.69
C ALA A 73 4.62 1.33 1.85
N VAL A 74 4.50 0.20 2.53
CA VAL A 74 4.19 -1.11 1.96
C VAL A 74 2.87 -1.58 2.53
N ILE A 75 2.02 -2.11 1.66
CA ILE A 75 0.77 -2.76 2.03
C ILE A 75 0.87 -4.20 1.55
N ARG A 76 0.50 -5.15 2.42
CA ARG A 76 0.59 -6.57 2.09
C ARG A 76 -0.51 -7.35 2.79
N ASN A 77 -0.85 -8.50 2.22
CA ASN A 77 -1.65 -9.51 2.89
C ASN A 77 -0.74 -10.67 3.27
N THR A 78 -0.71 -11.04 4.54
CA THR A 78 0.20 -12.07 5.08
C THR A 78 -0.36 -13.49 4.97
N ALA A 79 -1.61 -13.66 4.53
CA ALA A 79 -2.17 -14.99 4.32
C ALA A 79 -1.38 -15.74 3.24
N TYR A 80 -0.97 -16.98 3.52
CA TYR A 80 -0.18 -17.80 2.59
C TYR A 80 -0.86 -17.97 1.22
N TYR A 81 -2.20 -17.90 1.20
CA TYR A 81 -3.03 -18.06 0.01
C TYR A 81 -3.42 -16.74 -0.67
N ALA A 82 -2.91 -15.59 -0.21
CA ALA A 82 -3.30 -14.28 -0.72
C ALA A 82 -3.07 -14.14 -2.24
N ARG A 83 -2.02 -14.79 -2.78
CA ARG A 83 -1.74 -14.80 -4.23
C ARG A 83 -2.93 -15.33 -5.04
N TRP A 84 -3.55 -16.42 -4.59
CA TRP A 84 -4.67 -17.04 -5.31
C TRP A 84 -5.96 -16.23 -5.17
N VAL A 85 -6.12 -15.48 -4.08
CA VAL A 85 -7.23 -14.51 -3.97
C VAL A 85 -7.01 -13.35 -4.94
N GLU A 86 -5.79 -12.83 -5.02
CA GLU A 86 -5.46 -11.69 -5.88
C GLU A 86 -5.58 -12.05 -7.37
N TYR A 87 -4.98 -13.16 -7.80
CA TYR A 87 -4.82 -13.50 -9.21
C TYR A 87 -5.67 -14.69 -9.68
N GLY A 88 -6.40 -15.34 -8.78
CA GLY A 88 -7.20 -16.50 -9.11
C GLY A 88 -6.38 -17.76 -9.40
N THR A 89 -7.12 -18.79 -9.81
CA THR A 89 -6.62 -20.04 -10.38
C THR A 89 -7.59 -20.48 -11.49
N GLU A 90 -7.38 -21.64 -12.11
CA GLU A 90 -8.34 -22.20 -13.07
C GLU A 90 -9.75 -22.41 -12.48
N ARG A 91 -9.85 -22.61 -11.16
CA ARG A 91 -11.11 -22.92 -10.46
C ARG A 91 -11.66 -21.76 -9.63
N VAL A 92 -10.87 -20.72 -9.40
CA VAL A 92 -11.21 -19.60 -8.52
C VAL A 92 -10.98 -18.30 -9.26
N HIS A 93 -12.02 -17.46 -9.36
CA HIS A 93 -11.92 -16.16 -10.00
C HIS A 93 -10.94 -15.24 -9.27
N ALA A 94 -10.20 -14.41 -10.02
CA ALA A 94 -9.28 -13.43 -9.48
C ALA A 94 -10.04 -12.25 -8.88
N HIS A 95 -9.84 -11.98 -7.58
CA HIS A 95 -10.50 -10.85 -6.93
C HIS A 95 -9.76 -9.54 -7.11
N HIS A 96 -8.45 -9.54 -7.41
CA HIS A 96 -7.66 -8.32 -7.60
C HIS A 96 -7.87 -7.27 -6.49
N VAL A 97 -7.91 -7.71 -5.23
CA VAL A 97 -8.30 -6.88 -4.09
C VAL A 97 -7.29 -5.75 -3.92
N LEU A 98 -5.99 -6.04 -3.96
CA LEU A 98 -4.94 -5.03 -3.79
C LEU A 98 -4.94 -4.05 -4.97
N LEU A 99 -5.07 -4.53 -6.20
CA LEU A 99 -5.15 -3.68 -7.38
C LEU A 99 -6.34 -2.71 -7.29
N ARG A 100 -7.54 -3.22 -6.99
CA ARG A 100 -8.75 -2.39 -6.85
C ARG A 100 -8.63 -1.41 -5.69
N ALA A 101 -8.11 -1.85 -4.55
CA ALA A 101 -7.87 -0.99 -3.40
C ALA A 101 -6.90 0.15 -3.72
N ALA A 102 -5.80 -0.13 -4.44
CA ALA A 102 -4.85 0.89 -4.87
C ALA A 102 -5.47 1.88 -5.87
N GLN A 103 -6.31 1.41 -6.79
CA GLN A 103 -7.02 2.28 -7.74
C GLN A 103 -8.05 3.19 -7.05
N MET A 104 -8.72 2.72 -6.02
CA MET A 104 -9.74 3.47 -5.29
C MET A 104 -9.14 4.39 -4.22
N GLY A 105 -8.32 3.83 -3.32
CA GLY A 105 -7.72 4.55 -2.20
C GLY A 105 -6.45 5.35 -2.57
N GLY A 106 -5.85 5.07 -3.73
CA GLY A 106 -4.67 5.79 -4.22
C GLY A 106 -4.97 7.03 -5.07
N ARG A 107 -6.24 7.26 -5.45
CA ARG A 107 -6.65 8.52 -6.10
C ARG A 107 -6.62 9.63 -5.07
N ASN A 108 -5.87 10.70 -5.38
CA ASN A 108 -5.58 11.83 -4.47
C ASN A 108 -6.85 12.33 -3.75
N GLN A 109 -6.99 11.96 -2.47
CA GLN A 109 -7.81 12.62 -1.47
C GLN A 109 -6.90 13.31 -0.45
#